data_AF-V8CBH3-F1
#
_entry.id   AF-V8CBH3-F1
#
_cell.length_a   1.000
_cell.length_b   1.000
_cell.length_c   1.000
_cell.angle_alpha   90.00
_cell.angle_beta   90.00
_cell.angle_gamma   90.00
#
_symmetry.space_group_name_H-M   'P 1'
#
loop_
_entity.id
_entity.type
_entity.pdbx_description
1 polymer ?
#
loop_
_entity_poly.entity_id
_entity_poly.type
_entity_poly.pdbx_seq_one_letter_code
_entity_poly.pdbx_strand_id
1 'polypeptide(L)'
;MSATKQDFYFLKNNLFSQYSLQVDFRAEFNEKFRDEARQTFEKITAICPKHPNKSPLQSFANLNEHQFEDDFIAKVAHALGYHFVRQEEKIIQGKLEKPDFLLFASAQDKADYESIPKDSRKGSNAHIAVILESKAYNVEIDNNKIKDNPHHQILRYLSNLKLDFGFLSNGRLWRFYDNSTLHSNKVFYEINLEAIIAQNDLEAFYYFFYIFRSERYAPSVRANSALNPAFAIKTTSFISPPPPHLYNLTEK
;
A
#
# COMPACT_ATOMS: atom_id res chain seq x y z
N MET A 1 -15.29 -21.86 -24.66
CA MET A 1 -14.51 -22.00 -23.42
C MET A 1 -14.50 -20.66 -22.73
N SER A 2 -15.25 -20.51 -21.65
CA SER A 2 -15.33 -19.26 -20.88
C SER A 2 -14.05 -19.11 -20.06
N ALA A 3 -13.27 -18.07 -20.29
CA ALA A 3 -12.18 -17.71 -19.41
C ALA A 3 -12.79 -17.29 -18.06
N THR A 4 -12.64 -18.13 -17.05
CA THR A 4 -13.07 -17.85 -15.68
C THR A 4 -12.43 -16.54 -15.23
N LYS A 5 -13.26 -15.54 -14.94
CA LYS A 5 -12.83 -14.28 -14.34
C LYS A 5 -12.17 -14.65 -13.01
N GLN A 6 -10.85 -14.55 -12.93
CA GLN A 6 -10.15 -14.76 -11.68
C GLN A 6 -10.50 -13.58 -10.77
N ASP A 7 -11.51 -13.76 -9.92
CA ASP A 7 -11.97 -12.76 -8.99
C ASP A 7 -10.95 -12.66 -7.85
N PHE A 8 -10.22 -11.56 -7.81
CA PHE A 8 -9.28 -11.24 -6.73
C PHE A 8 -10.05 -10.95 -5.44
N TYR A 9 -10.54 -12.00 -4.75
CA TYR A 9 -11.38 -11.88 -3.55
C TYR A 9 -10.77 -11.02 -2.44
N PHE A 10 -9.45 -10.92 -2.43
CA PHE A 10 -8.67 -10.16 -1.48
C PHE A 10 -8.54 -8.66 -1.83
N LEU A 11 -8.95 -8.23 -3.03
CA LEU A 11 -8.96 -6.83 -3.44
C LEU A 11 -10.34 -6.22 -3.28
N LYS A 12 -10.39 -5.03 -2.67
CA LYS A 12 -11.64 -4.28 -2.43
C LYS A 12 -11.70 -2.99 -3.25
N ASN A 13 -10.56 -2.37 -3.49
CA ASN A 13 -10.35 -1.28 -4.44
C ASN A 13 -9.02 -1.53 -5.14
N ASN A 14 -8.88 -1.09 -6.38
CA ASN A 14 -7.68 -1.38 -7.16
C ASN A 14 -7.29 -0.18 -8.02
N LEU A 15 -6.10 0.34 -7.77
CA LEU A 15 -5.45 1.38 -8.57
C LEU A 15 -5.03 0.87 -9.95
N PHE A 16 -4.79 -0.43 -10.09
CA PHE A 16 -4.21 -1.02 -11.29
C PHE A 16 -5.27 -1.55 -12.26
N SER A 17 -4.92 -1.65 -13.55
CA SER A 17 -5.78 -2.35 -14.49
C SER A 17 -5.83 -3.86 -14.19
N GLN A 18 -6.88 -4.55 -14.65
CA GLN A 18 -6.93 -6.01 -14.55
C GLN A 18 -5.76 -6.67 -15.29
N TYR A 19 -5.35 -6.10 -16.43
CA TYR A 19 -4.17 -6.56 -17.17
C TYR A 19 -2.91 -6.47 -16.31
N SER A 20 -2.71 -5.36 -15.61
CA SER A 20 -1.53 -5.18 -14.76
C SER A 20 -1.49 -6.19 -13.62
N LEU A 21 -2.62 -6.53 -13.00
CA LEU A 21 -2.66 -7.58 -11.98
C LEU A 21 -2.39 -8.99 -12.55
N GLN A 22 -2.92 -9.30 -13.73
CA GLN A 22 -2.86 -10.65 -14.29
C GLN A 22 -1.57 -10.92 -15.07
N VAL A 23 -0.94 -9.87 -15.61
CA VAL A 23 0.22 -9.97 -16.50
C VAL A 23 1.42 -9.27 -15.87
N ASP A 24 1.36 -7.95 -15.68
CA ASP A 24 2.54 -7.16 -15.26
C ASP A 24 3.06 -7.60 -13.88
N PHE A 25 2.18 -7.78 -12.90
CA PHE A 25 2.57 -8.24 -11.56
C PHE A 25 3.13 -9.65 -11.60
N ARG A 26 2.46 -10.54 -12.33
CA ARG A 26 2.85 -11.95 -12.39
C ARG A 26 4.18 -12.17 -13.09
N ALA A 27 4.52 -11.32 -14.06
CA ALA A 27 5.82 -11.35 -14.73
C ALA A 27 6.99 -11.13 -13.75
N GLU A 28 6.76 -10.37 -12.69
CA GLU A 28 7.75 -10.07 -11.65
C GLU A 28 7.81 -11.15 -10.55
N PHE A 29 6.85 -12.07 -10.49
CA PHE A 29 6.81 -13.16 -9.51
C PHE A 29 7.75 -14.31 -9.91
N ASN A 30 9.03 -14.00 -10.10
CA ASN A 30 10.09 -14.97 -10.32
C ASN A 30 10.40 -15.79 -9.05
N GLU A 31 11.29 -16.78 -9.16
CA GLU A 31 11.63 -17.70 -8.04
C GLU A 31 12.12 -16.95 -6.79
N LYS A 32 13.07 -16.02 -6.96
CA LYS A 32 13.61 -15.19 -5.87
C LYS A 32 12.48 -14.41 -5.17
N PHE A 33 11.60 -13.77 -5.95
CA PHE A 33 10.46 -13.04 -5.40
C PHE A 33 9.54 -13.97 -4.59
N ARG A 34 9.21 -15.15 -5.11
CA ARG A 34 8.31 -16.10 -4.43
C ARG A 34 8.90 -16.61 -3.13
N ASP A 35 10.20 -16.86 -3.09
CA ASP A 35 10.89 -17.31 -1.88
C ASP A 35 10.94 -16.22 -0.81
N GLU A 36 11.24 -14.97 -1.20
CA GLU A 36 11.18 -13.81 -0.29
C GLU A 36 9.75 -13.59 0.24
N ALA A 37 8.75 -13.69 -0.64
CA ALA A 37 7.35 -13.56 -0.28
C ALA A 37 6.91 -14.66 0.69
N ARG A 38 7.30 -15.92 0.44
CA ARG A 38 7.00 -17.06 1.33
C ARG A 38 7.57 -16.85 2.72
N GLN A 39 8.85 -16.50 2.83
CA GLN A 39 9.49 -16.22 4.12
C GLN A 39 8.83 -15.04 4.85
N THR A 40 8.42 -14.01 4.10
CA THR A 40 7.73 -12.85 4.67
C THR A 40 6.32 -13.23 5.15
N PHE A 41 5.61 -14.06 4.40
CA PHE A 41 4.30 -14.56 4.78
C PHE A 41 4.36 -15.40 6.07
N GLU A 42 5.36 -16.28 6.19
CA GLU A 42 5.63 -17.06 7.39
C GLU A 42 5.92 -16.16 8.60
N LYS A 43 6.74 -15.11 8.43
CA LYS A 43 7.00 -14.12 9.50
C LYS A 43 5.72 -13.41 9.93
N ILE A 44 4.92 -12.94 8.99
CA ILE A 44 3.68 -12.20 9.29
C ILE A 44 2.63 -13.09 9.95
N THR A 45 2.42 -14.30 9.43
CA THR A 45 1.50 -15.28 10.01
C THR A 45 1.93 -15.70 11.42
N ALA A 46 3.23 -15.79 11.69
CA ALA A 46 3.75 -16.10 13.03
C ALA A 46 3.51 -15.00 14.09
N ILE A 47 3.25 -13.74 13.68
CA ILE A 47 2.83 -12.67 14.60
C ILE A 47 1.44 -12.97 15.18
N CYS A 48 0.58 -13.64 14.40
CA CYS A 48 -0.80 -13.90 14.76
C CYS A 48 -0.90 -15.11 15.71
N PRO A 49 -1.47 -14.96 16.92
CA PRO A 49 -1.75 -16.08 17.79
C PRO A 49 -2.65 -17.12 17.10
N LYS A 50 -2.24 -18.39 17.12
CA LYS A 50 -3.05 -19.48 16.55
C LYS A 50 -4.28 -19.72 17.41
N HIS A 51 -5.47 -19.48 16.85
CA HIS A 51 -6.74 -19.80 17.49
C HIS A 51 -7.65 -20.57 16.52
N PRO A 52 -8.17 -21.75 16.91
CA PRO A 52 -8.89 -22.63 16.00
C PRO A 52 -10.21 -22.06 15.47
N ASN A 53 -10.79 -21.05 16.14
CA ASN A 53 -12.13 -20.52 15.84
C ASN A 53 -12.20 -18.98 15.73
N LYS A 54 -11.05 -18.32 15.54
CA LYS A 54 -10.99 -16.85 15.40
C LYS A 54 -10.23 -16.49 14.14
N SER A 55 -10.64 -15.40 13.50
CA SER A 55 -9.82 -14.79 12.46
C SER A 55 -8.41 -14.51 13.02
N PRO A 56 -7.33 -14.69 12.23
CA PRO A 56 -5.96 -14.59 12.73
C PRO A 56 -5.66 -13.29 13.50
N LEU A 57 -6.24 -12.16 13.09
CA LEU A 57 -6.01 -10.86 13.73
C LEU A 57 -7.04 -10.52 14.83
N GLN A 58 -8.09 -11.32 15.02
CA GLN A 58 -9.14 -11.04 16.02
C GLN A 58 -8.62 -11.03 17.46
N SER A 59 -7.47 -11.67 17.72
CA SER A 59 -6.77 -11.62 19.00
C SER A 59 -6.35 -10.19 19.40
N PHE A 60 -6.14 -9.31 18.41
CA PHE A 60 -5.77 -7.92 18.62
C PHE A 60 -6.95 -6.97 18.84
N ALA A 61 -8.20 -7.46 18.76
CA ALA A 61 -9.39 -6.60 18.81
C ALA A 61 -9.55 -5.81 20.11
N ASN A 62 -8.94 -6.24 21.21
CA ASN A 62 -9.00 -5.55 22.49
C ASN A 62 -7.80 -4.66 22.77
N LEU A 63 -6.81 -4.62 21.88
CA LEU A 63 -5.66 -3.72 22.02
C LEU A 63 -6.07 -2.28 21.67
N ASN A 64 -5.48 -1.32 22.37
CA ASN A 64 -5.54 0.06 21.93
C ASN A 64 -4.63 0.29 20.70
N GLU A 65 -4.72 1.47 20.08
CA GLU A 65 -3.97 1.79 18.85
C GLU A 65 -2.46 1.61 19.01
N HIS A 66 -1.85 2.17 20.06
CA HIS A 66 -0.41 2.05 20.31
C HIS A 66 0.05 0.60 20.53
N GLN A 67 -0.71 -0.17 21.31
CA GLN A 67 -0.42 -1.59 21.53
C GLN A 67 -0.51 -2.37 20.22
N PHE A 68 -1.54 -2.11 19.42
CA PHE A 68 -1.72 -2.77 18.14
C PHE A 68 -0.65 -2.39 17.12
N GLU A 69 -0.23 -1.13 17.13
CA GLU A 69 0.91 -0.65 16.34
C GLU A 69 2.17 -1.45 16.65
N ASP A 70 2.53 -1.56 17.93
CA ASP A 70 3.74 -2.26 18.36
C ASP A 70 3.64 -3.78 18.15
N ASP A 71 2.48 -4.35 18.46
CA ASP A 71 2.33 -5.80 18.44
C ASP A 71 2.09 -6.38 17.06
N PHE A 72 1.60 -5.58 16.10
CA PHE A 72 1.28 -6.03 14.76
C PHE A 72 1.87 -5.15 13.65
N ILE A 73 1.49 -3.87 13.55
CA ILE A 73 1.82 -3.01 12.40
C ILE A 73 3.34 -2.86 12.21
N ALA A 74 4.06 -2.54 13.29
CA ALA A 74 5.51 -2.37 13.29
C ALA A 74 6.24 -3.66 12.88
N LYS A 75 5.75 -4.82 13.36
CA LYS A 75 6.33 -6.13 13.02
C LYS A 75 6.07 -6.50 11.56
N VAL A 76 4.90 -6.17 11.02
CA VAL A 76 4.61 -6.33 9.58
C VAL A 76 5.49 -5.41 8.74
N ALA A 77 5.65 -4.14 9.12
CA ALA A 77 6.54 -3.21 8.42
C ALA A 77 7.99 -3.70 8.41
N HIS A 78 8.48 -4.22 9.54
CA HIS A 78 9.80 -4.87 9.61
C HIS A 78 9.90 -6.11 8.72
N ALA A 79 8.89 -6.98 8.70
CA ALA A 79 8.87 -8.16 7.85
C ALA A 79 8.91 -7.81 6.36
N LEU A 80 8.28 -6.69 5.98
CA LEU A 80 8.31 -6.12 4.63
C LEU A 80 9.64 -5.42 4.27
N GLY A 81 10.61 -5.41 5.19
CA GLY A 81 11.94 -4.86 4.97
C GLY A 81 12.07 -3.37 5.25
N TYR A 82 11.09 -2.74 5.89
CA TYR A 82 11.21 -1.32 6.26
C TYR A 82 12.02 -1.13 7.54
N HIS A 83 12.73 -0.01 7.55
CA HIS A 83 13.21 0.65 8.75
C HIS A 83 12.32 1.86 9.01
N PHE A 84 12.11 2.26 10.26
CA PHE A 84 11.19 3.36 10.53
C PHE A 84 11.55 4.20 11.74
N VAL A 85 11.04 5.43 11.72
CA VAL A 85 10.93 6.31 12.88
C VAL A 85 9.45 6.49 13.19
N ARG A 86 9.09 6.39 14.48
CA ARG A 86 7.70 6.54 14.92
C ARG A 86 7.40 7.97 15.32
N GLN A 87 6.19 8.43 15.02
CA GLN A 87 5.56 9.60 15.63
C GLN A 87 6.42 10.88 15.59
N GLU A 88 7.16 11.08 14.49
CA GLU A 88 8.02 12.25 14.30
C GLU A 88 7.18 13.42 13.76
N GLU A 89 7.31 14.59 14.37
CA GLU A 89 6.64 15.81 13.91
C GLU A 89 7.32 16.36 12.65
N LYS A 90 6.50 16.70 11.65
CA LYS A 90 6.93 17.32 10.40
C LYS A 90 6.29 18.70 10.27
N ILE A 91 7.10 19.71 9.95
CA ILE A 91 6.66 21.07 9.71
C ILE A 91 7.12 21.48 8.31
N ILE A 92 6.26 21.26 7.32
CA ILE A 92 6.55 21.58 5.91
C ILE A 92 5.62 22.71 5.48
N GLN A 93 6.19 23.82 5.01
CA GLN A 93 5.43 25.02 4.61
C GLN A 93 4.43 25.49 5.69
N GLY A 94 4.85 25.42 6.96
CA GLY A 94 4.03 25.82 8.12
C GLY A 94 2.90 24.84 8.49
N LYS A 95 2.79 23.69 7.83
CA LYS A 95 1.84 22.63 8.18
C LYS A 95 2.51 21.62 9.11
N LEU A 96 2.00 21.53 10.34
CA LEU A 96 2.39 20.52 11.31
C LEU A 96 1.60 19.24 11.05
N GLU A 97 2.30 18.14 10.80
CA GLU A 97 1.73 16.79 10.74
C GLU A 97 2.59 15.84 11.56
N LYS A 98 2.00 14.72 11.98
CA LYS A 98 2.68 13.71 12.79
C LYS A 98 2.20 12.31 12.39
N PRO A 99 2.71 11.76 11.27
CA PRO A 99 2.38 10.40 10.86
C PRO A 99 2.86 9.37 11.90
N ASP A 100 2.15 8.25 12.01
CA ASP A 100 2.52 7.18 12.96
C ASP A 100 3.91 6.60 12.64
N PHE A 101 4.20 6.39 11.36
CA PHE A 101 5.48 5.86 10.88
C PHE A 101 6.01 6.63 9.68
N LEU A 102 7.29 7.01 9.75
CA LEU A 102 8.10 7.36 8.59
C LEU A 102 8.88 6.12 8.18
N LEU A 103 8.60 5.58 7.00
CA LEU A 103 9.23 4.36 6.49
C LEU A 103 10.42 4.68 5.58
N PHE A 104 11.50 3.94 5.78
CA PHE A 104 12.75 4.03 5.02
C PHE A 104 13.01 2.69 4.34
N ALA A 105 13.44 2.74 3.07
CA ALA A 105 13.65 1.55 2.26
C ALA A 105 14.88 0.74 2.70
N SER A 106 15.83 1.39 3.39
CA SER A 106 17.06 0.76 3.89
C SER A 106 17.46 1.31 5.27
N ALA A 107 18.34 0.57 5.96
CA ALA A 107 18.94 1.02 7.21
C ALA A 107 19.76 2.30 7.03
N GLN A 108 20.44 2.44 5.89
CA GLN A 108 21.24 3.61 5.56
C GLN A 108 20.36 4.85 5.38
N ASP A 109 19.23 4.74 4.67
CA ASP A 109 18.28 5.83 4.49
C ASP A 109 17.77 6.37 5.85
N LYS A 110 17.48 5.46 6.79
CA LYS A 110 17.09 5.82 8.15
C LYS A 110 18.25 6.52 8.89
N ALA A 111 19.46 5.98 8.80
CA ALA A 111 20.63 6.54 9.47
C ALA A 111 20.96 7.95 8.94
N ASP A 112 20.89 8.16 7.63
CA ASP A 112 21.11 9.45 6.98
C ASP A 112 20.05 10.46 7.43
N TYR A 113 18.78 10.06 7.47
CA TYR A 113 17.71 10.90 8.04
C TYR A 113 17.96 11.25 9.52
N GLU A 114 18.38 10.27 10.32
CA GLU A 114 18.70 10.47 11.74
C GLU A 114 20.00 11.25 11.99
N SER A 115 20.84 11.42 10.97
CA SER A 115 22.03 12.29 11.04
C SER A 115 21.67 13.77 10.91
N ILE A 116 20.51 14.09 10.32
CA ILE A 116 20.02 15.47 10.19
C ILE A 116 19.75 16.02 11.60
N PRO A 117 20.28 17.21 11.96
CA PRO A 117 20.02 17.84 13.25
C PRO A 117 18.52 17.95 13.55
N LYS A 118 18.11 17.66 14.79
CA LYS A 118 16.70 17.53 15.17
C LYS A 118 15.84 18.75 14.77
N ASP A 119 16.37 19.96 14.96
CA ASP A 119 15.67 21.20 14.62
C ASP A 119 15.44 21.35 13.11
N SER A 120 16.38 20.91 12.29
CA SER A 120 16.26 20.91 10.83
C SER A 120 15.44 19.73 10.32
N ARG A 121 15.45 18.60 11.04
CA ARG A 121 14.77 17.37 10.65
C ARG A 121 13.26 17.55 10.54
N LYS A 122 12.63 18.33 11.42
CA LYS A 122 11.18 18.61 11.33
C LYS A 122 10.78 19.19 9.96
N GLY A 123 11.65 19.99 9.35
CA GLY A 123 11.42 20.62 8.05
C GLY A 123 11.91 19.82 6.82
N SER A 124 12.45 18.61 6.99
CA SER A 124 13.06 17.84 5.90
C SER A 124 12.41 16.48 5.69
N ASN A 125 12.04 16.14 4.45
CA ASN A 125 11.53 14.80 4.11
C ASN A 125 12.58 13.90 3.44
N ALA A 126 13.87 14.25 3.58
CA ALA A 126 14.95 13.48 2.99
C ALA A 126 14.87 12.00 3.41
N HIS A 127 15.16 11.10 2.47
CA HIS A 127 15.20 9.64 2.65
C HIS A 127 13.88 8.94 3.01
N ILE A 128 12.82 9.66 3.38
CA ILE A 128 11.51 9.07 3.64
C ILE A 128 10.99 8.45 2.35
N ALA A 129 10.73 7.15 2.38
CA ALA A 129 10.24 6.39 1.25
C ALA A 129 8.71 6.38 1.18
N VAL A 130 8.06 6.14 2.32
CA VAL A 130 6.61 6.04 2.46
C VAL A 130 6.21 6.55 3.86
N ILE A 131 5.06 7.19 3.99
CA ILE A 131 4.42 7.38 5.30
C ILE A 131 3.38 6.28 5.54
N LEU A 132 3.34 5.74 6.74
CA LEU A 132 2.31 4.77 7.13
C LEU A 132 1.50 5.34 8.29
N GLU A 133 0.21 5.50 8.04
CA GLU A 133 -0.79 5.82 9.05
C GLU A 133 -1.50 4.52 9.45
N SER A 134 -1.67 4.32 10.75
CA SER A 134 -2.29 3.13 11.31
C SER A 134 -3.55 3.47 12.09
N LYS A 135 -4.39 2.47 12.30
CA LYS A 135 -5.56 2.55 13.18
C LYS A 135 -5.68 1.28 13.99
N ALA A 136 -6.32 1.37 15.16
CA ALA A 136 -6.66 0.18 15.94
C ALA A 136 -7.50 -0.82 15.09
N TYR A 137 -7.40 -2.11 15.39
CA TYR A 137 -8.02 -3.20 14.62
C TYR A 137 -9.51 -2.98 14.28
N ASN A 138 -10.30 -2.51 15.25
CA ASN A 138 -11.75 -2.29 15.12
C ASN A 138 -12.11 -0.96 14.44
N VAL A 139 -11.15 -0.08 14.20
CA VAL A 139 -11.39 1.21 13.56
C VAL A 139 -11.46 1.04 12.05
N GLU A 140 -12.49 1.58 11.44
CA GLU A 140 -12.62 1.62 9.98
C GLU A 140 -11.62 2.61 9.38
N ILE A 141 -10.86 2.17 8.38
CA ILE A 141 -9.93 3.04 7.65
C ILE A 141 -10.66 3.98 6.67
N ASP A 142 -11.96 3.78 6.46
CA ASP A 142 -12.84 4.66 5.71
C ASP A 142 -14.26 4.56 6.26
N ASN A 143 -14.68 5.61 6.96
CA ASN A 143 -15.97 5.65 7.65
C ASN A 143 -17.03 6.43 6.85
N ASN A 144 -16.76 6.76 5.58
CA ASN A 144 -17.59 7.58 4.70
C ASN A 144 -17.95 8.98 5.24
N LYS A 145 -17.28 9.44 6.31
CA LYS A 145 -17.42 10.80 6.83
C LYS A 145 -16.36 11.71 6.24
N ILE A 146 -16.63 13.01 6.20
CA ILE A 146 -15.66 14.01 5.76
C ILE A 146 -14.66 14.33 6.88
N LYS A 147 -15.15 14.42 8.12
CA LYS A 147 -14.34 14.73 9.29
C LYS A 147 -13.87 13.44 9.96
N ASP A 148 -12.64 13.45 10.48
CA ASP A 148 -12.05 12.35 11.25
C ASP A 148 -12.07 11.01 10.49
N ASN A 149 -11.91 11.08 9.16
CA ASN A 149 -11.79 9.90 8.28
C ASN A 149 -10.30 9.62 8.01
N PRO A 150 -9.79 8.42 8.37
CA PRO A 150 -8.39 8.06 8.13
C PRO A 150 -7.97 8.17 6.66
N HIS A 151 -8.88 7.91 5.71
CA HIS A 151 -8.64 8.13 4.29
C HIS A 151 -8.28 9.59 3.96
N HIS A 152 -9.01 10.56 4.54
CA HIS A 152 -8.73 11.97 4.31
C HIS A 152 -7.49 12.45 5.08
N GLN A 153 -7.17 11.81 6.20
CA GLN A 153 -5.96 12.08 6.96
C GLN A 153 -4.71 11.72 6.15
N ILE A 154 -4.62 10.51 5.57
CA ILE A 154 -3.44 10.11 4.80
C ILE A 154 -3.26 10.96 3.53
N LEU A 155 -4.35 11.30 2.82
CA LEU A 155 -4.29 12.23 1.68
C LEU A 155 -3.80 13.62 2.09
N ARG A 156 -4.23 14.12 3.24
CA ARG A 156 -3.75 15.39 3.79
C ARG A 156 -2.26 15.33 4.10
N TYR A 157 -1.77 14.25 4.70
CA TYR A 157 -0.34 14.07 4.98
C TYR A 157 0.49 14.09 3.71
N LEU A 158 0.10 13.31 2.69
CA LEU A 158 0.82 13.30 1.40
C LEU A 158 0.88 14.69 0.76
N SER A 159 -0.24 15.41 0.78
CA SER A 159 -0.32 16.77 0.22
C SER A 159 0.48 17.81 1.01
N ASN A 160 0.38 17.81 2.35
CA ASN A 160 1.03 18.79 3.22
C ASN A 160 2.54 18.52 3.30
N LEU A 161 2.94 17.24 3.33
CA LEU A 161 4.34 16.83 3.40
C LEU A 161 5.00 16.71 2.02
N LYS A 162 4.25 16.83 0.91
CA LYS A 162 4.83 16.67 -0.44
C LYS A 162 5.56 15.33 -0.61
N LEU A 163 4.94 14.27 -0.10
CA LEU A 163 5.43 12.91 -0.24
C LEU A 163 4.60 12.17 -1.29
N ASP A 164 5.28 11.29 -2.02
CA ASP A 164 4.70 10.56 -3.15
C ASP A 164 3.83 9.38 -2.70
N PHE A 165 4.22 8.68 -1.63
CA PHE A 165 3.63 7.39 -1.30
C PHE A 165 3.14 7.33 0.14
N GLY A 166 1.95 6.76 0.31
CA GLY A 166 1.34 6.57 1.63
C GLY A 166 0.69 5.22 1.78
N PHE A 167 0.79 4.67 2.98
CA PHE A 167 0.03 3.51 3.42
C PHE A 167 -0.96 3.87 4.51
N LEU A 168 -2.11 3.22 4.50
CA LEU A 168 -3.11 3.29 5.57
C LEU A 168 -3.55 1.89 5.93
N SER A 169 -3.52 1.54 7.22
CA SER A 169 -3.91 0.20 7.65
C SER A 169 -4.52 0.13 9.04
N ASN A 170 -5.48 -0.78 9.22
CA ASN A 170 -5.93 -1.27 10.53
C ASN A 170 -5.51 -2.74 10.76
N GLY A 171 -4.42 -3.15 10.13
CA GLY A 171 -3.89 -4.51 10.07
C GLY A 171 -4.67 -5.45 9.15
N ARG A 172 -6.01 -5.38 9.16
CA ARG A 172 -6.87 -6.21 8.30
C ARG A 172 -6.79 -5.77 6.84
N LEU A 173 -7.03 -4.48 6.62
CA LEU A 173 -6.98 -3.84 5.30
C LEU A 173 -5.72 -3.00 5.20
N TRP A 174 -5.09 -3.04 4.03
CA TRP A 174 -3.93 -2.21 3.70
C TRP A 174 -4.22 -1.45 2.42
N ARG A 175 -4.13 -0.13 2.49
CA ARG A 175 -4.26 0.76 1.33
C ARG A 175 -2.90 1.30 0.93
N PHE A 176 -2.65 1.34 -0.38
CA PHE A 176 -1.55 2.08 -0.99
C PHE A 176 -2.10 3.28 -1.77
N TYR A 177 -1.49 4.43 -1.52
CA TYR A 177 -1.73 5.70 -2.18
C TYR A 177 -0.50 6.12 -2.97
N ASP A 178 -0.72 6.46 -4.24
CA ASP A 178 0.26 7.10 -5.11
C ASP A 178 -0.17 8.55 -5.37
N ASN A 179 0.64 9.49 -4.91
CA ASN A 179 0.50 10.93 -5.05
C ASN A 179 1.59 11.51 -5.96
N SER A 180 2.41 10.67 -6.59
CA SER A 180 3.44 11.09 -7.56
C SER A 180 2.85 11.51 -8.91
N THR A 181 1.63 11.05 -9.21
CA THR A 181 0.92 11.39 -10.45
C THR A 181 -0.46 11.99 -10.15
N LEU A 182 -0.84 12.99 -10.96
CA LEU A 182 -2.14 13.65 -10.85
C LEU A 182 -3.23 12.75 -11.43
N HIS A 183 -3.87 11.95 -10.57
CA HIS A 183 -5.07 11.20 -10.97
C HIS A 183 -6.33 12.05 -10.84
N SER A 184 -7.15 12.08 -11.90
CA SER A 184 -8.47 12.73 -11.87
C SER A 184 -9.46 12.05 -10.91
N ASN A 185 -9.25 10.76 -10.64
CA ASN A 185 -10.01 9.98 -9.67
C ASN A 185 -9.08 9.56 -8.52
N LYS A 186 -9.52 9.77 -7.27
CA LYS A 186 -8.82 9.35 -6.05
C LYS A 186 -8.88 7.83 -5.87
N VAL A 187 -8.22 7.08 -6.77
CA VAL A 187 -8.18 5.60 -6.71
C VAL A 187 -6.99 5.18 -5.85
N PHE A 188 -7.15 4.11 -5.08
CA PHE A 188 -6.11 3.53 -4.23
C PHE A 188 -6.15 2.01 -4.35
N TYR A 189 -5.03 1.35 -4.06
CA TYR A 189 -4.99 -0.11 -4.01
C TYR A 189 -5.36 -0.57 -2.60
N GLU A 190 -6.44 -1.33 -2.42
CA GLU A 190 -6.87 -1.87 -1.11
C GLU A 190 -6.89 -3.40 -1.13
N ILE A 191 -6.07 -4.01 -0.26
CA ILE A 191 -5.96 -5.45 -0.11
C ILE A 191 -6.29 -5.89 1.33
N ASN A 192 -7.00 -7.03 1.44
CA ASN A 192 -7.41 -7.63 2.71
C ASN A 192 -6.39 -8.69 3.16
N LEU A 193 -5.38 -8.25 3.91
CA LEU A 193 -4.33 -9.11 4.45
C LEU A 193 -4.89 -10.15 5.42
N GLU A 194 -5.89 -9.80 6.23
CA GLU A 194 -6.51 -10.75 7.17
C GLU A 194 -7.16 -11.94 6.45
N ALA A 195 -7.89 -11.68 5.36
CA ALA A 195 -8.50 -12.74 4.56
C ALA A 195 -7.46 -13.66 3.92
N ILE A 196 -6.35 -13.09 3.45
CA ILE A 196 -5.22 -13.83 2.86
C ILE A 196 -4.59 -14.77 3.90
N ILE A 197 -4.31 -14.26 5.11
CA ILE A 197 -3.75 -15.05 6.21
C ILE A 197 -4.75 -16.14 6.64
N ALA A 198 -6.04 -15.81 6.75
CA ALA A 198 -7.07 -16.77 7.17
C ALA A 198 -7.23 -17.94 6.20
N GLN A 199 -7.06 -17.71 4.90
CA GLN A 199 -7.12 -18.75 3.86
C GLN A 199 -5.77 -19.43 3.62
N ASN A 200 -4.70 -18.99 4.29
CA ASN A 200 -3.33 -19.44 4.03
C ASN A 200 -2.94 -19.37 2.54
N ASP A 201 -3.36 -18.28 1.88
CA ASP A 201 -3.25 -18.11 0.43
C ASP A 201 -1.97 -17.36 0.05
N LEU A 202 -0.90 -18.10 -0.21
CA LEU A 202 0.40 -17.53 -0.54
C LEU A 202 0.40 -16.79 -1.89
N GLU A 203 -0.37 -17.25 -2.87
CA GLU A 203 -0.44 -16.60 -4.19
C GLU A 203 -1.14 -15.23 -4.08
N ALA A 204 -2.20 -15.13 -3.27
CA ALA A 204 -2.79 -13.83 -2.95
C ALA A 204 -1.81 -12.93 -2.19
N PHE A 205 -1.01 -13.50 -1.28
CA PHE A 205 0.02 -12.75 -0.56
C PHE A 205 1.08 -12.16 -1.50
N TYR A 206 1.37 -12.76 -2.65
CA TYR A 206 2.30 -12.16 -3.62
C TYR A 206 1.85 -10.77 -4.06
N TYR A 207 0.55 -10.52 -4.23
CA TYR A 207 0.03 -9.21 -4.58
C TYR A 207 0.23 -8.19 -3.47
N PHE A 208 0.06 -8.61 -2.21
CA PHE A 208 0.38 -7.81 -1.03
C PHE A 208 1.89 -7.49 -0.99
N PHE A 209 2.73 -8.52 -1.00
CA PHE A 209 4.17 -8.39 -0.89
C PHE A 209 4.77 -7.55 -2.04
N TYR A 210 4.23 -7.71 -3.25
CA TYR A 210 4.64 -6.94 -4.41
C TYR A 210 4.52 -5.45 -4.15
N ILE A 211 3.37 -4.97 -3.67
CA ILE A 211 3.14 -3.55 -3.40
C ILE A 211 3.89 -3.07 -2.16
N PHE A 212 3.76 -3.78 -1.05
CA PHE A 212 4.14 -3.24 0.26
C PHE A 212 5.59 -3.52 0.67
N ARG A 213 6.43 -4.17 -0.15
CA ARG A 213 7.85 -4.41 0.22
C ARG A 213 8.73 -3.16 0.06
N SER A 214 9.67 -2.97 0.96
CA SER A 214 10.51 -1.76 1.02
C SER A 214 11.33 -1.48 -0.24
N GLU A 215 11.84 -2.54 -0.89
CA GLU A 215 12.66 -2.47 -2.11
C GLU A 215 12.00 -1.64 -3.23
N ARG A 216 10.66 -1.65 -3.31
CA ARG A 216 9.90 -0.86 -4.30
C ARG A 216 10.14 0.64 -4.23
N TYR A 217 10.46 1.13 -3.05
CA TYR A 217 10.51 2.54 -2.74
C TYR A 217 11.94 3.04 -2.52
N ALA A 218 12.93 2.16 -2.73
CA ALA A 218 14.33 2.52 -2.70
C ALA A 218 14.63 3.63 -3.74
N PRO A 219 15.50 4.60 -3.43
CA PRO A 219 15.83 5.69 -4.36
C PRO A 219 16.29 5.22 -5.75
N SER A 220 17.06 4.12 -5.84
CA SER A 220 17.53 3.54 -7.10
C SER A 220 16.39 3.02 -7.98
N VAL A 221 15.33 2.46 -7.37
CA VAL A 221 14.14 1.99 -8.07
C VAL A 221 13.28 3.18 -8.51
N ARG A 222 13.16 4.21 -7.66
CA ARG A 222 12.42 5.45 -7.98
C ARG A 222 13.08 6.28 -9.08
N ALA A 223 14.42 6.36 -9.10
CA ALA A 223 15.17 7.07 -10.13
C ALA A 223 15.04 6.41 -11.52
N ASN A 224 14.85 5.09 -11.55
CA ASN A 224 14.61 4.31 -12.77
C ASN A 224 13.11 4.19 -13.14
N SER A 225 12.23 4.99 -12.53
CA SER A 225 10.76 4.93 -12.68
C SER A 225 10.22 5.08 -14.10
N ALA A 226 11.02 5.58 -15.06
CA ALA A 226 10.68 5.52 -16.48
C ALA A 226 10.51 4.08 -17.03
N LEU A 227 10.98 3.07 -16.28
CA LEU A 227 10.96 1.65 -16.65
C LEU A 227 10.18 0.76 -15.68
N ASN A 228 9.50 1.31 -14.67
CA ASN A 228 8.79 0.51 -13.68
C ASN A 228 7.28 0.45 -13.96
N PRO A 229 6.74 -0.64 -14.55
CA PRO A 229 5.32 -0.77 -14.86
C PRO A 229 4.41 -0.77 -13.62
N ALA A 230 4.97 -0.94 -12.41
CA ALA A 230 4.23 -0.77 -11.17
C ALA A 230 3.87 0.70 -10.84
N PHE A 231 4.60 1.66 -11.44
CA PHE A 231 4.37 3.11 -11.26
C PHE A 231 3.91 3.80 -12.55
N ALA A 232 4.23 3.21 -13.71
CA ALA A 232 3.66 3.62 -14.98
C ALA A 232 2.28 2.97 -15.14
N ILE A 233 1.22 3.64 -14.66
CA ILE A 233 -0.12 3.37 -15.17
C ILE A 233 -0.06 3.68 -16.67
N LYS A 234 0.11 2.65 -17.51
CA LYS A 234 -0.23 2.76 -18.92
C LYS A 234 -1.73 3.01 -18.94
N THR A 235 -2.11 4.28 -19.03
CA THR A 235 -3.45 4.67 -19.45
C THR A 235 -3.61 4.10 -20.85
N THR A 236 -4.15 2.89 -20.94
CA THR A 236 -4.73 2.44 -22.20
C THR A 236 -5.82 3.44 -22.49
N SER A 237 -5.55 4.34 -23.44
CA SER A 237 -6.56 5.16 -24.07
C SER A 237 -7.74 4.25 -24.37
N PHE A 238 -8.92 4.63 -23.88
CA PHE A 238 -10.16 4.01 -24.32
C PHE A 238 -10.15 4.06 -25.85
N ILE A 239 -10.02 2.90 -26.49
CA ILE A 239 -10.36 2.77 -27.89
C ILE A 239 -11.85 3.04 -27.92
N SER A 240 -12.23 4.23 -28.38
CA SER A 240 -13.63 4.53 -28.71
C SER A 240 -14.17 3.38 -29.55
N PRO A 241 -15.38 2.86 -29.26
CA PRO A 241 -15.98 1.89 -30.17
C PRO A 241 -16.05 2.52 -31.57
N PRO A 242 -15.81 1.75 -32.64
CA PRO A 242 -15.97 2.25 -33.99
C PRO A 242 -17.39 2.80 -34.14
N PRO A 243 -17.58 3.91 -34.89
CA PRO A 243 -18.90 4.50 -35.07
C PRO A 243 -19.86 3.44 -35.62
N PRO A 244 -21.12 3.42 -35.15
CA PRO A 244 -22.09 2.48 -35.68
C PRO A 244 -22.19 2.67 -37.19
N HIS A 245 -21.93 1.60 -37.94
CA HIS A 245 -22.18 1.55 -39.37
C HIS A 245 -23.65 1.94 -39.57
N LEU A 246 -23.86 3.07 -40.26
CA LEU A 246 -25.17 3.49 -40.73
C LEU A 246 -25.77 2.31 -41.49
N TYR A 247 -26.91 1.82 -40.99
CA TYR A 247 -27.76 0.89 -41.71
C TYR A 247 -28.01 1.45 -43.10
N ASN A 248 -27.60 0.69 -44.12
CA ASN A 248 -28.13 0.87 -45.46
C ASN A 248 -29.63 0.59 -45.39
N LEU A 249 -30.41 1.67 -45.42
CA LEU A 249 -31.82 1.62 -45.77
C LEU A 249 -31.90 1.08 -47.19
N THR A 250 -32.44 -0.13 -47.30
CA THR A 250 -33.06 -0.61 -48.52
C THR A 250 -34.21 0.34 -48.86
N GLU A 251 -34.05 1.13 -49.91
CA GLU A 251 -35.18 1.63 -50.69
C GLU A 251 -35.32 0.79 -51.96
N LYS A 252 -36.58 0.55 -52.31
CA LYS A 252 -37.06 -0.16 -53.50
C LYS A 252 -36.68 0.58 -54.78
#